data_AF-A0A8T5IBG9-F1
#
_entry.id   AF-A0A8T5IBG9-F1
#
_cell.length_a   1.000
_cell.length_b   1.000
_cell.length_c   1.000
_cell.angle_alpha   90.00
_cell.angle_beta   90.00
_cell.angle_gamma   90.00
#
_symmetry.space_group_name_H-M   'P 1'
#
loop_
_entity.id
_entity.type
_entity.pdbx_description
1 polymer ?
#
loop_
_entity_poly.entity_id
_entity_poly.type
_entity_poly.pdbx_seq_one_letter_code
_entity_poly.pdbx_strand_id
1 'polypeptide(L)'
;MLLLVPSALADDDEGEEKDDDEGEEKDDDDDEKILGVDAEDLGEVALYFLVATLSIAVWKPSFKWLRKNGPDLFNTEPRPFKKKLGIFNRRFMKVHNWLGVIAAVVGTAHGIALEWHWTLWAGMAGIWMLIFSGLLMQWKWPPKEFRKGARLLHMQRAMSIVAIVLLYVGHELVD
;
A
#
# COMPACT_ATOMS: atom_id res chain seq x y z
N MET A 1 -7.45 16.72 -76.63
CA MET A 1 -7.47 17.77 -77.66
C MET A 1 -8.31 18.92 -77.12
N LEU A 2 -7.69 20.10 -76.97
CA LEU A 2 -8.20 21.42 -76.54
C LEU A 2 -8.77 21.55 -75.09
N LEU A 3 -8.05 22.23 -74.16
CA LEU A 3 -7.97 23.69 -73.90
C LEU A 3 -9.24 24.18 -73.14
N LEU A 4 -9.22 24.89 -72.01
CA LEU A 4 -8.41 26.02 -71.54
C LEU A 4 -8.71 26.28 -70.04
N VAL A 5 -7.70 26.75 -69.30
CA VAL A 5 -7.85 27.55 -68.06
C VAL A 5 -7.55 29.02 -68.42
N PRO A 6 -8.22 30.00 -67.80
CA PRO A 6 -7.51 31.09 -67.12
C PRO A 6 -8.16 31.38 -65.73
N SER A 7 -7.45 31.29 -64.60
CA SER A 7 -6.64 32.37 -64.00
C SER A 7 -7.33 33.75 -63.94
N ALA A 8 -7.79 34.11 -62.74
CA ALA A 8 -7.87 35.50 -62.26
C ALA A 8 -7.41 35.52 -60.79
N LEU A 9 -6.51 36.45 -60.49
CA LEU A 9 -5.81 36.73 -59.24
C LEU A 9 -6.46 37.92 -58.50
N ALA A 10 -6.06 38.09 -57.23
CA ALA A 10 -6.29 39.20 -56.28
C ALA A 10 -7.57 39.08 -55.42
N ASP A 11 -7.54 38.75 -54.13
CA ASP A 11 -6.84 39.35 -52.95
C ASP A 11 -7.54 40.65 -52.50
N ASP A 12 -8.27 40.56 -51.38
CA ASP A 12 -8.40 41.56 -50.29
C ASP A 12 -9.54 41.14 -49.31
N ASP A 13 -9.09 40.64 -48.16
CA ASP A 13 -9.48 40.92 -46.78
C ASP A 13 -10.92 41.40 -46.46
N GLU A 14 -11.63 40.65 -45.60
CA GLU A 14 -12.10 41.09 -44.27
C GLU A 14 -13.27 40.23 -43.75
N GLY A 15 -13.09 39.70 -42.53
CA GLY A 15 -14.20 39.50 -41.58
C GLY A 15 -14.89 38.15 -41.57
N GLU A 16 -14.46 37.26 -40.68
CA GLU A 16 -15.23 36.80 -39.50
C GLU A 16 -14.52 35.56 -38.93
N GLU A 17 -13.92 35.75 -37.74
CA GLU A 17 -13.47 34.67 -36.87
C GLU A 17 -14.65 33.74 -36.58
N LYS A 18 -14.59 32.54 -37.16
CA LYS A 18 -15.30 31.37 -36.66
C LYS A 18 -14.29 30.52 -35.89
N ASP A 19 -14.17 30.84 -34.61
CA ASP A 19 -13.61 29.95 -33.61
C ASP A 19 -14.62 28.86 -33.32
N ASP A 20 -14.67 27.87 -34.22
CA ASP A 20 -15.49 26.68 -34.06
C ASP A 20 -14.56 25.44 -34.08
N ASP A 21 -14.51 24.80 -32.92
CA ASP A 21 -14.25 23.37 -32.68
C ASP A 21 -12.81 22.85 -32.44
N GLU A 22 -12.65 22.48 -31.16
CA GLU A 22 -12.23 21.13 -30.74
C GLU A 22 -10.76 20.76 -30.94
N GLY A 23 -9.95 21.37 -30.08
CA GLY A 23 -8.82 20.69 -29.47
C GLY A 23 -8.87 20.96 -27.97
N GLU A 24 -9.84 20.39 -27.25
CA GLU A 24 -9.60 20.13 -25.83
C GLU A 24 -8.33 19.29 -25.79
N GLU A 25 -7.21 19.92 -25.42
CA GLU A 25 -6.08 19.23 -24.82
C GLU A 25 -6.66 18.59 -23.55
N LYS A 26 -7.27 17.42 -23.74
CA LYS A 26 -7.23 16.39 -22.75
C LYS A 26 -5.74 16.10 -22.61
N ASP A 27 -5.12 16.80 -21.68
CA ASP A 27 -4.22 16.15 -20.75
C ASP A 27 -4.99 14.93 -20.21
N ASP A 28 -5.06 13.88 -21.03
CA ASP A 28 -5.18 12.53 -20.52
C ASP A 28 -3.83 12.35 -19.81
N ASP A 29 -3.79 12.87 -18.57
CA ASP A 29 -3.05 12.26 -17.48
C ASP A 29 -3.56 10.80 -17.45
N ASP A 30 -2.99 9.99 -18.35
CA ASP A 30 -3.24 8.57 -18.53
C ASP A 30 -2.58 7.84 -17.35
N ASP A 31 -2.89 8.30 -16.14
CA ASP A 31 -2.54 7.62 -14.92
C ASP A 31 -3.14 6.23 -15.00
N GLU A 32 -2.30 5.22 -14.79
CA GLU A 32 -2.69 3.84 -15.03
C GLU A 32 -3.81 3.44 -14.06
N LYS A 33 -5.03 3.23 -14.58
CA LYS A 33 -6.21 2.95 -13.74
C LYS A 33 -6.35 1.46 -13.47
N ILE A 34 -6.36 1.06 -12.19
CA ILE A 34 -6.74 -0.29 -11.77
C ILE A 34 -8.17 -0.26 -11.22
N LEU A 35 -9.08 -1.00 -11.86
CA LEU A 35 -10.49 -1.11 -11.44
C LEU A 35 -11.21 0.25 -11.33
N GLY A 36 -10.76 1.25 -12.10
CA GLY A 36 -11.31 2.62 -12.09
C GLY A 36 -10.78 3.53 -10.98
N VAL A 37 -9.71 3.12 -10.29
CA VAL A 37 -8.96 3.94 -9.31
C VAL A 37 -7.53 4.09 -9.82
N ASP A 38 -6.95 5.27 -9.62
CA ASP A 38 -5.59 5.59 -10.07
C ASP A 38 -4.58 4.70 -9.34
N ALA A 39 -3.60 4.14 -10.06
CA ALA A 39 -2.63 3.23 -9.47
C ALA A 39 -1.80 3.90 -8.36
N GLU A 40 -1.48 5.18 -8.51
CA GLU A 40 -0.74 5.96 -7.50
C GLU A 40 -1.50 6.05 -6.17
N ASP A 41 -2.80 6.31 -6.21
CA ASP A 41 -3.69 6.31 -5.05
C ASP A 41 -3.68 4.96 -4.32
N LEU A 42 -3.69 3.84 -5.07
CA LEU A 42 -3.59 2.51 -4.49
C LEU A 42 -2.23 2.28 -3.80
N GLY A 43 -1.16 2.83 -4.36
CA GLY A 43 0.19 2.81 -3.78
C GLY A 43 0.24 3.54 -2.44
N GLU A 44 -0.27 4.78 -2.39
CA GLU A 44 -0.31 5.58 -1.17
C GLU A 44 -1.16 4.90 -0.07
N VAL A 45 -2.33 4.39 -0.45
CA VAL A 45 -3.20 3.66 0.47
C VAL A 45 -2.51 2.39 1.01
N ALA A 46 -1.83 1.62 0.16
CA ALA A 46 -1.07 0.45 0.57
C ALA A 46 0.06 0.82 1.56
N LEU A 47 0.77 1.92 1.30
CA LEU A 47 1.82 2.44 2.16
C LEU A 47 1.28 2.82 3.54
N TYR A 48 0.15 3.53 3.62
CA TYR A 48 -0.45 3.87 4.92
C TYR A 48 -0.85 2.63 5.72
N PHE A 49 -1.45 1.63 5.07
CA PHE A 49 -1.78 0.36 5.73
C PHE A 49 -0.52 -0.38 6.20
N LEU A 50 0.55 -0.36 5.40
CA LEU A 50 1.84 -0.96 5.74
C LEU A 50 2.46 -0.28 6.97
N VAL A 51 2.53 1.06 6.99
CA VAL A 51 3.04 1.83 8.14
C VAL A 51 2.18 1.58 9.38
N ALA A 52 0.86 1.61 9.22
CA ALA A 52 -0.06 1.36 10.33
C ALA A 52 0.11 -0.06 10.91
N THR A 53 0.34 -1.08 10.08
CA THR A 53 0.61 -2.43 10.59
C THR A 53 1.97 -2.53 11.28
N LEU A 54 3.00 -1.86 10.77
CA LEU A 54 4.36 -1.82 11.35
C LEU A 54 4.42 -1.09 12.70
N SER A 55 3.42 -0.27 13.03
CA SER A 55 3.28 0.34 14.37
C SER A 55 3.32 -0.69 15.51
N ILE A 56 3.08 -1.99 15.23
CA ILE A 56 3.28 -3.08 16.20
C ILE A 56 4.70 -3.11 16.80
N ALA A 57 5.70 -2.66 16.04
CA ALA A 57 7.08 -2.58 16.50
C ALA A 57 7.23 -1.63 17.69
N VAL A 58 6.44 -0.56 17.72
CA VAL A 58 6.35 0.42 18.82
C VAL A 58 5.33 -0.04 19.86
N TRP A 59 4.17 -0.55 19.44
CA TRP A 59 3.10 -0.94 20.36
C TRP A 59 3.52 -2.07 21.31
N LYS A 60 4.17 -3.13 20.81
CA LYS A 60 4.53 -4.30 21.64
C LYS A 60 5.43 -3.95 22.84
N PRO A 61 6.55 -3.20 22.68
CA PRO A 61 7.34 -2.76 23.84
C PRO A 61 6.55 -1.79 24.72
N SER A 62 5.79 -0.86 24.14
CA SER A 62 4.94 0.07 24.88
C SER A 62 3.89 -0.64 25.74
N PHE A 63 3.21 -1.67 25.23
CA PHE A 63 2.27 -2.48 25.97
C PHE A 63 2.94 -3.18 27.17
N LYS A 64 4.14 -3.74 26.99
CA LYS A 64 4.90 -4.38 28.06
C LYS A 64 5.28 -3.37 29.15
N TRP A 65 5.71 -2.17 28.75
CA TRP A 65 6.08 -1.08 29.65
C TRP A 65 4.85 -0.53 30.40
N LEU A 66 3.77 -0.21 29.69
CA LEU A 66 2.50 0.27 30.24
C LEU A 66 1.91 -0.74 31.23
N ARG A 67 1.98 -2.03 30.92
CA ARG A 67 1.49 -3.07 31.84
C ARG A 67 2.26 -3.10 33.16
N LYS A 68 3.53 -2.70 33.18
CA LYS A 68 4.38 -2.65 34.37
C LYS A 68 4.23 -1.33 35.13
N ASN A 69 4.40 -0.20 34.44
CA ASN A 69 4.54 1.12 35.05
C ASN A 69 3.27 2.00 34.95
N GLY A 70 2.32 1.62 34.10
CA GLY A 70 1.09 2.40 33.87
C GLY A 70 0.21 2.61 35.11
N PRO A 71 -0.01 1.59 35.98
CA PRO A 71 -0.79 1.80 37.20
C PRO A 71 -0.24 2.94 38.07
N ASP A 72 1.08 2.97 38.25
CA ASP A 72 1.77 3.99 39.06
C ASP A 72 1.77 5.35 38.36
N LEU A 73 2.01 5.38 37.04
CA LEU A 73 2.02 6.61 36.23
C LEU A 73 0.67 7.33 36.20
N PHE A 74 -0.42 6.57 36.11
CA PHE A 74 -1.77 7.12 36.01
C PHE A 74 -2.49 7.19 37.36
N ASN A 75 -1.81 6.82 38.46
CA ASN A 75 -2.38 6.71 39.80
C ASN A 75 -3.71 5.93 39.81
N THR A 76 -3.72 4.76 39.17
CA THR A 76 -4.90 3.90 39.03
C THR A 76 -4.66 2.52 39.61
N GLU A 77 -5.74 1.86 40.05
CA GLU A 77 -5.62 0.49 40.54
C GLU A 77 -5.04 -0.46 39.48
N PRO A 78 -4.06 -1.31 39.85
CA PRO A 78 -3.37 -2.17 38.88
C PRO A 78 -4.27 -3.16 38.15
N ARG A 79 -5.29 -3.71 38.82
CA ARG A 79 -6.21 -4.71 38.25
C ARG A 79 -7.08 -4.14 37.11
N PRO A 80 -7.90 -3.08 37.34
CA PRO A 80 -8.72 -2.51 36.27
C PRO A 80 -7.89 -1.91 35.14
N PHE A 81 -6.74 -1.29 35.44
CA PHE A 81 -5.82 -0.78 34.41
C PHE A 81 -5.35 -1.90 33.46
N LYS A 82 -4.79 -2.99 34.02
CA LYS A 82 -4.31 -4.14 33.24
C LYS A 82 -5.43 -4.83 32.46
N LYS A 83 -6.67 -4.81 32.96
CA LYS A 83 -7.85 -5.33 32.25
C LYS A 83 -8.19 -4.48 31.02
N LYS A 84 -8.31 -3.17 31.17
CA LYS A 84 -8.57 -2.24 30.06
C LYS A 84 -7.46 -2.30 29.00
N LEU A 85 -6.19 -2.27 29.43
CA LEU A 85 -5.04 -2.40 28.54
C LEU A 85 -5.04 -3.74 27.79
N GLY A 86 -5.47 -4.83 28.44
CA GLY A 86 -5.61 -6.14 27.80
C GLY A 86 -6.70 -6.18 26.73
N ILE A 87 -7.83 -5.49 26.94
CA ILE A 87 -8.90 -5.35 25.94
C ILE A 87 -8.40 -4.56 24.73
N PHE A 88 -7.74 -3.42 24.98
CA PHE A 88 -7.15 -2.61 23.91
C PHE A 88 -6.12 -3.41 23.11
N ASN A 89 -5.20 -4.12 23.79
CA ASN A 89 -4.21 -4.95 23.11
C ASN A 89 -4.86 -6.03 22.24
N ARG A 90 -5.95 -6.65 22.69
CA ARG A 90 -6.68 -7.63 21.88
C ARG A 90 -7.28 -7.00 20.62
N ARG A 91 -7.82 -5.78 20.72
CA ARG A 91 -8.34 -5.04 19.57
C ARG A 91 -7.23 -4.60 18.61
N PHE A 92 -6.13 -4.08 19.15
CA PHE A 92 -4.94 -3.73 18.38
C PHE A 92 -4.43 -4.91 17.57
N MET A 93 -4.27 -6.10 18.17
CA MET A 93 -3.79 -7.28 17.44
C MET A 93 -4.75 -7.72 16.33
N LYS A 94 -6.07 -7.60 16.53
CA LYS A 94 -7.05 -7.85 15.44
C LYS A 94 -6.88 -6.86 14.30
N VAL A 95 -6.70 -5.58 14.62
CA VAL A 95 -6.50 -4.51 13.64
C VAL A 95 -5.20 -4.76 12.87
N HIS A 96 -4.08 -5.01 13.54
CA HIS A 96 -2.80 -5.35 12.90
C HIS A 96 -2.92 -6.49 11.87
N ASN A 97 -3.64 -7.56 12.22
CA ASN A 97 -3.87 -8.67 11.30
C ASN A 97 -4.61 -8.23 10.03
N TRP A 98 -5.70 -7.47 10.19
CA TRP A 98 -6.50 -6.99 9.06
C TRP A 98 -5.75 -5.95 8.22
N LEU A 99 -5.09 -4.97 8.85
CA LEU A 99 -4.29 -3.97 8.16
C LEU A 99 -3.17 -4.62 7.36
N GLY A 100 -2.50 -5.63 7.90
CA GLY A 100 -1.48 -6.38 7.16
C GLY A 100 -2.04 -7.06 5.91
N VAL A 101 -3.20 -7.73 6.01
CA VAL A 101 -3.83 -8.38 4.85
C VAL A 101 -4.25 -7.34 3.81
N ILE A 102 -4.87 -6.24 4.23
CA ILE A 102 -5.30 -5.17 3.33
C ILE A 102 -4.10 -4.54 2.63
N ALA A 103 -3.03 -4.21 3.37
CA ALA A 103 -1.79 -3.69 2.79
C ALA A 103 -1.23 -4.63 1.72
N ALA A 104 -1.21 -5.94 1.99
CA ALA A 104 -0.70 -6.91 1.03
C ALA A 104 -1.57 -7.03 -0.22
N VAL A 105 -2.89 -7.01 -0.08
CA VAL A 105 -3.82 -7.09 -1.22
C VAL A 105 -3.76 -5.82 -2.07
N VAL A 106 -3.89 -4.64 -1.46
CA VAL A 106 -3.84 -3.36 -2.17
C VAL A 106 -2.46 -3.15 -2.79
N GLY A 107 -1.38 -3.42 -2.05
CA GLY A 107 -0.01 -3.32 -2.59
C GLY A 107 0.28 -4.31 -3.72
N THR A 108 -0.33 -5.52 -3.69
CA THR A 108 -0.24 -6.44 -4.84
C THR A 108 -0.99 -5.91 -6.05
N ALA A 109 -2.18 -5.31 -5.85
CA ALA A 109 -2.93 -4.70 -6.95
C ALA A 109 -2.14 -3.55 -7.58
N HIS A 110 -1.65 -2.62 -6.77
CA HIS A 110 -0.78 -1.54 -7.21
C HIS A 110 0.46 -2.04 -7.96
N GLY A 111 1.16 -3.05 -7.44
CA GLY A 111 2.33 -3.65 -8.10
C GLY A 111 2.04 -4.41 -9.40
N ILE A 112 0.77 -4.63 -9.77
CA ILE A 112 0.39 -5.17 -11.09
C ILE A 112 0.28 -4.07 -12.15
N ALA A 113 -0.03 -2.81 -11.76
CA ALA A 113 0.04 -1.67 -12.69
C ALA A 113 1.50 -1.33 -13.00
N LEU A 114 2.33 -1.25 -11.97
CA LEU A 114 3.74 -0.92 -12.11
C LEU A 114 4.51 -1.86 -13.07
N GLU A 115 5.54 -1.32 -13.74
CA GLU A 115 6.40 -2.14 -14.61
C GLU A 115 7.00 -3.32 -13.85
N TRP A 116 7.16 -4.45 -14.53
CA TRP A 116 7.60 -5.66 -13.87
C TRP A 116 9.08 -5.57 -13.45
N HIS A 117 9.36 -5.62 -12.14
CA HIS A 117 10.72 -5.77 -11.65
C HIS A 117 10.84 -6.79 -10.51
N TRP A 118 11.88 -7.63 -10.55
CA TRP A 118 12.02 -8.78 -9.64
C TRP A 118 12.19 -8.38 -8.16
N THR A 119 12.77 -7.21 -7.86
CA THR A 119 12.94 -6.73 -6.46
C THR A 119 11.59 -6.38 -5.83
N LEU A 120 10.68 -5.76 -6.58
CA LEU A 120 9.32 -5.44 -6.16
C LEU A 120 8.57 -6.72 -5.80
N TRP A 121 8.57 -7.71 -6.70
CA TRP A 121 7.92 -9.00 -6.47
C TRP A 121 8.57 -9.82 -5.36
N ALA A 122 9.90 -9.74 -5.18
CA ALA A 122 10.60 -10.37 -4.05
C ALA A 122 10.22 -9.72 -2.71
N GLY A 123 10.11 -8.39 -2.66
CA GLY A 123 9.61 -7.65 -1.50
C GLY A 123 8.16 -8.03 -1.18
N MET A 124 7.30 -8.07 -2.19
CA MET A 124 5.89 -8.46 -2.06
C MET A 124 5.73 -9.92 -1.60
N ALA A 125 6.55 -10.84 -2.11
CA ALA A 125 6.60 -12.22 -1.62
C ALA A 125 7.00 -12.30 -0.13
N GLY A 126 7.94 -11.44 0.30
CA GLY A 126 8.30 -11.28 1.71
C GLY A 126 7.12 -10.84 2.57
N ILE A 127 6.34 -9.86 2.12
CA ILE A 127 5.11 -9.41 2.81
C ILE A 127 4.09 -10.54 2.89
N TRP A 128 3.81 -11.24 1.79
CA TRP A 128 2.88 -12.39 1.80
C TRP A 128 3.33 -13.49 2.75
N MET A 129 4.63 -13.78 2.81
CA MET A 129 5.19 -14.74 3.75
C MET A 129 4.95 -14.34 5.21
N LEU A 130 5.04 -13.04 5.53
CA LEU A 130 4.69 -12.50 6.85
C LEU A 130 3.19 -12.65 7.13
N ILE A 131 2.31 -12.41 6.16
CA ILE A 131 0.86 -12.60 6.32
C ILE A 131 0.52 -14.07 6.58
N PHE A 132 1.00 -14.99 5.75
CA PHE A 132 0.71 -16.41 5.90
C PHE A 132 1.26 -16.96 7.21
N SER A 133 2.48 -16.60 7.60
CA SER A 133 3.04 -17.00 8.90
C SER A 133 2.26 -16.40 10.08
N GLY A 134 1.77 -15.17 9.95
CA GLY A 134 0.88 -14.50 10.91
C GLY A 134 -0.45 -15.24 11.12
N LEU A 135 -1.09 -15.65 10.03
CA LEU A 135 -2.34 -16.40 10.03
C LEU A 135 -2.15 -17.83 10.56
N LEU A 136 -1.07 -18.51 10.16
CA LEU A 136 -0.79 -19.88 10.59
C LEU A 136 -0.64 -19.99 12.12
N MET A 137 -0.08 -18.97 12.77
CA MET A 137 0.03 -18.92 14.23
C MET A 137 -1.33 -18.84 14.94
N GLN A 138 -2.36 -18.31 14.28
CA GLN A 138 -3.70 -18.14 14.87
C GLN A 138 -4.55 -19.40 14.71
N TRP A 139 -4.28 -20.19 13.68
CA TRP A 139 -5.02 -21.41 13.42
C TRP A 139 -4.65 -22.52 14.42
N LYS A 140 -5.64 -23.28 14.86
CA LYS A 140 -5.45 -24.39 15.83
C LYS A 140 -5.11 -25.72 15.16
N TRP A 141 -5.37 -25.86 13.87
CA TRP A 141 -5.25 -27.12 13.12
C TRP A 141 -3.81 -27.56 12.80
N PRO A 142 -2.84 -26.69 12.45
CA PRO A 142 -1.50 -27.16 12.10
C PRO A 142 -0.71 -27.70 13.31
N PRO A 143 0.21 -28.66 13.08
CA PRO A 143 1.07 -29.22 14.12
C PRO A 143 1.85 -28.15 14.89
N LYS A 144 2.25 -28.46 16.12
CA LYS A 144 2.91 -27.49 17.02
C LYS A 144 4.24 -26.99 16.44
N GLU A 145 4.93 -27.83 15.68
CA GLU A 145 6.20 -27.56 14.99
C GLU A 145 6.03 -26.46 13.94
N PHE A 146 5.00 -26.59 13.09
CA PHE A 146 4.67 -25.59 12.07
C PHE A 146 4.32 -24.24 12.69
N ARG A 147 3.55 -24.22 13.78
CA ARG A 147 3.21 -22.98 14.49
C ARG A 147 4.42 -22.32 15.15
N LYS A 148 5.41 -23.10 15.60
CA LYS A 148 6.69 -22.56 16.10
C LYS A 148 7.50 -21.94 14.97
N GLY A 149 7.60 -22.62 13.82
CA GLY A 149 8.30 -22.10 12.63
C GLY A 149 7.69 -20.79 12.13
N ALA A 150 6.37 -20.76 11.94
CA ALA A 150 5.66 -19.55 11.56
C ALA A 150 5.85 -18.40 12.55
N ARG A 151 5.88 -18.70 13.86
CA ARG A 151 6.18 -17.69 14.87
C ARG A 151 7.59 -17.14 14.75
N LEU A 152 8.58 -18.00 14.54
CA LEU A 152 9.97 -17.57 14.40
C LEU A 152 10.12 -16.67 13.18
N LEU A 153 9.55 -17.07 12.05
CA LEU A 153 9.58 -16.33 10.80
C LEU A 153 8.87 -14.96 10.93
N HIS A 154 7.66 -14.94 11.48
CA HIS A 154 6.88 -13.72 11.63
C HIS A 154 7.48 -12.76 12.68
N MET A 155 8.12 -13.27 13.74
CA MET A 155 8.75 -12.42 14.76
C MET A 155 10.16 -11.94 14.39
N GLN A 156 10.76 -12.50 13.34
CA GLN A 156 12.08 -12.10 12.89
C GLN A 156 12.01 -10.74 12.21
N ARG A 157 12.52 -9.71 12.90
CA ARG A 157 12.54 -8.32 12.40
C ARG A 157 13.24 -8.18 11.05
N ALA A 158 14.27 -9.00 10.81
CA ALA A 158 15.01 -8.97 9.55
C ALA A 158 14.12 -9.24 8.33
N MET A 159 13.11 -10.11 8.43
CA MET A 159 12.21 -10.39 7.31
C MET A 159 11.39 -9.17 6.93
N SER A 160 10.84 -8.45 7.91
CA SER A 160 10.10 -7.21 7.65
C SER A 160 11.01 -6.12 7.10
N ILE A 161 12.22 -5.96 7.65
CA ILE A 161 13.18 -4.96 7.16
C ILE A 161 13.58 -5.24 5.72
N VAL A 162 13.97 -6.48 5.41
CA VAL A 162 14.36 -6.87 4.05
C VAL A 162 13.20 -6.69 3.08
N ALA A 163 11.98 -7.09 3.45
CA ALA A 163 10.81 -6.90 2.59
C ALA A 163 10.54 -5.42 2.31
N ILE A 164 10.62 -4.55 3.32
CA ILE A 164 10.42 -3.09 3.15
C ILE A 164 11.52 -2.49 2.28
N VAL A 165 12.79 -2.85 2.49
CA VAL A 165 13.90 -2.34 1.68
C VAL A 165 13.75 -2.78 0.22
N LEU A 166 13.38 -4.04 -0.03
CA LEU A 166 13.15 -4.54 -1.38
C LEU A 166 11.97 -3.85 -2.07
N LEU A 167 10.88 -3.59 -1.34
CA LEU A 167 9.75 -2.83 -1.86
C LEU A 167 10.14 -1.39 -2.18
N TYR A 168 10.86 -0.72 -1.28
CA TYR A 168 11.31 0.66 -1.47
C TYR A 168 12.22 0.79 -2.69
N VAL A 169 13.28 -0.03 -2.77
CA VAL A 169 14.20 -0.04 -3.91
C VAL A 169 13.50 -0.49 -5.19
N GLY A 170 12.58 -1.45 -5.10
CA GLY A 170 11.81 -1.91 -6.26
C GLY A 170 10.88 -0.85 -6.81
N HIS A 171 10.27 -0.04 -5.94
CA HIS A 171 9.42 1.08 -6.33
C HIS A 171 10.25 2.20 -6.98
N GLU A 172 11.38 2.60 -6.37
CA GLU A 172 12.29 3.62 -6.96
C GLU A 172 12.89 3.22 -8.33
N LEU A 173 12.87 1.95 -8.69
CA LEU A 173 13.37 1.45 -9.99
C LEU A 173 12.29 1.36 -11.07
N VAL A 174 11.03 1.48 -10.69
CA VAL A 174 9.86 1.12 -11.50
C VAL A 174 8.88 2.30 -11.64
N ASP A 175 8.89 3.23 -10.69
CA ASP A 175 8.42 4.62 -10.90
C ASP A 175 9.26 5.32 -11.98
#